data_AF-A0A967H1A3-F1
#
_entry.id   AF-A0A967H1A3-F1
#
_cell.length_a   1.000
_cell.length_b   1.000
_cell.length_c   1.000
_cell.angle_alpha   90.00
_cell.angle_beta   90.00
_cell.angle_gamma   90.00
#
_symmetry.space_group_name_H-M   'P 1'
#
loop_
_entity.id
_entity.type
_entity.pdbx_description
1 polymer ?
#
loop_
_entity_poly.entity_id
_entity_poly.type
_entity_poly.pdbx_seq_one_letter_code
_entity_poly.pdbx_strand_id
1 'polypeptide(L)'
;MVSSPLGPLPRFGSGFEGVAEAATRACPAYRLDYPQLYHDYYGSEPESWLTGVVVGVRTGFAKDEAIRRSGASGGVTTRVLLYLLESGRVDGVIVARQGVPTPLEARAVIATTPDEIVAAAQSVYVPVSMLEILPRLEAGKRYAMTALPDQSAALRRMALDGFAPARQIEYVLGPYTGTALYPEAIDCFVRSNGVSGNDAVASLNWRAGEWPGHLEIVTESGRVLRSKKVYYNYLIPFFVTQNSLQNMDFVNEFADL
;
A
#
# COMPACT_ATOMS: atom_id res chain seq x y z
N MET A 1 0.20 -15.55 18.92
CA MET A 1 1.61 -15.59 18.53
C MET A 1 2.18 -16.96 18.87
N VAL A 2 3.20 -17.41 18.13
CA VAL A 2 3.92 -18.66 18.36
C VAL A 2 5.29 -18.29 18.94
N SER A 3 5.70 -18.92 20.04
CA SER A 3 7.02 -18.65 20.62
C SER A 3 8.13 -19.16 19.71
N SER A 4 9.21 -18.39 19.54
CA SER A 4 10.42 -18.81 18.82
C SER A 4 11.67 -18.36 19.59
N PRO A 5 12.86 -18.94 19.32
CA PRO A 5 14.13 -18.51 19.93
C PRO A 5 14.47 -17.02 19.70
N LEU A 6 13.82 -16.39 18.73
CA LEU A 6 14.11 -15.05 18.25
C LEU A 6 13.00 -14.04 18.60
N GLY A 7 12.02 -14.46 19.41
CA GLY A 7 10.85 -13.67 19.78
C GLY A 7 9.53 -14.28 19.30
N PRO A 8 8.39 -13.71 19.71
CA PRO A 8 7.09 -14.22 19.33
C PRO A 8 6.82 -13.95 17.84
N LEU A 9 6.43 -14.98 17.10
CA LEU A 9 6.01 -14.89 15.70
C LEU A 9 4.49 -14.70 15.60
N PRO A 10 3.99 -13.97 14.60
CA PRO A 10 2.57 -13.89 14.33
C PRO A 10 1.97 -15.28 14.08
N ARG A 11 0.74 -15.51 14.55
CA ARG A 11 -0.01 -16.72 14.22
C ARG A 11 -0.84 -16.42 12.99
N PHE A 12 -0.61 -17.15 11.92
CA PHE A 12 -1.32 -16.97 10.66
C PHE A 12 -2.60 -17.81 10.64
N GLY A 13 -3.60 -17.34 9.89
CA GLY A 13 -4.81 -18.11 9.60
C GLY A 13 -4.52 -19.28 8.66
N SER A 14 -5.42 -20.25 8.64
CA SER A 14 -5.33 -21.39 7.71
C SER A 14 -5.38 -20.93 6.26
N GLY A 15 -4.56 -21.51 5.38
CA GLY A 15 -4.49 -21.20 3.95
C GLY A 15 -3.47 -20.12 3.58
N PHE A 16 -2.73 -19.60 4.56
CA PHE A 16 -1.68 -18.59 4.36
C PHE A 16 -0.29 -19.08 4.78
N GLU A 17 -0.12 -20.36 5.10
CA GLU A 17 1.11 -20.90 5.71
C GLU A 17 2.36 -20.63 4.85
N GLY A 18 2.26 -20.82 3.53
CA GLY A 18 3.38 -20.60 2.62
C GLY A 18 3.79 -19.12 2.49
N VAL A 19 2.81 -18.21 2.38
CA VAL A 19 3.10 -16.77 2.30
C VAL A 19 3.55 -16.21 3.64
N ALA A 20 2.99 -16.72 4.73
CA ALA A 20 3.34 -16.37 6.10
C ALA A 20 4.82 -16.62 6.41
N GLU A 21 5.31 -17.81 6.07
CA GLU A 21 6.71 -18.16 6.30
C GLU A 21 7.63 -17.30 5.44
N ALA A 22 7.33 -17.18 4.14
CA ALA A 22 8.11 -16.38 3.21
C ALA A 22 8.16 -14.89 3.62
N ALA A 23 7.01 -14.30 3.94
CA ALA A 23 6.90 -12.91 4.39
C ALA A 23 7.62 -12.69 5.74
N THR A 24 7.58 -13.66 6.65
CA THR A 24 8.29 -13.57 7.94
C THR A 24 9.80 -13.51 7.74
N ARG A 25 10.36 -14.38 6.87
CA ARG A 25 11.79 -14.38 6.55
C ARG A 25 12.22 -13.11 5.82
N ALA A 26 11.33 -12.57 4.99
CA ALA A 26 11.56 -11.37 4.21
C ALA A 26 11.19 -10.06 4.95
N CYS A 27 10.75 -10.13 6.20
CA CYS A 27 10.20 -8.98 6.92
C CYS A 27 11.28 -7.94 7.28
N PRO A 28 11.15 -6.67 6.81
CA PRO A 28 12.07 -5.59 7.15
C PRO A 28 12.22 -5.34 8.65
N ALA A 29 11.12 -5.41 9.40
CA ALA A 29 11.13 -5.19 10.84
C ALA A 29 11.74 -6.36 11.63
N TYR A 30 12.03 -7.49 10.98
CA TYR A 30 12.58 -8.66 11.64
C TYR A 30 14.07 -8.84 11.33
N ARG A 31 14.43 -9.16 10.08
CA ARG A 31 15.80 -9.55 9.70
C ARG A 31 16.18 -9.27 8.25
N LEU A 32 15.49 -8.36 7.56
CA LEU A 32 15.89 -8.03 6.20
C LEU A 32 17.19 -7.22 6.20
N ASP A 33 18.23 -7.79 5.62
CA ASP A 33 19.51 -7.11 5.41
C ASP A 33 19.40 -6.29 4.11
N TYR A 34 19.24 -4.97 4.25
CA TYR A 34 19.11 -4.04 3.12
C TYR A 34 20.37 -4.02 2.24
N PRO A 35 21.60 -3.85 2.79
CA PRO A 35 22.83 -3.97 2.00
C PRO A 35 22.90 -5.27 1.18
N GLN A 36 22.60 -6.42 1.78
CA GLN A 36 22.59 -7.68 1.03
C GLN A 36 21.48 -7.71 -0.03
N LEU A 37 20.30 -7.18 0.26
CA LEU A 37 19.20 -7.10 -0.71
C LEU A 37 19.57 -6.22 -1.91
N TYR A 38 20.29 -5.12 -1.68
CA TYR A 38 20.85 -4.28 -2.74
C TYR A 38 21.78 -5.06 -3.66
N HIS A 39 22.74 -5.80 -3.09
CA HIS A 39 23.62 -6.65 -3.88
C HIS A 39 22.88 -7.75 -4.64
N ASP A 40 21.94 -8.43 -4.00
CA ASP A 40 21.20 -9.53 -4.61
C ASP A 40 20.27 -9.05 -5.74
N TYR A 41 19.67 -7.85 -5.60
CA TYR A 41 18.68 -7.33 -6.53
C TYR A 41 19.26 -6.40 -7.61
N TYR A 42 20.10 -5.44 -7.22
CA TYR A 42 20.69 -4.46 -8.14
C TYR A 42 22.13 -4.82 -8.57
N GLY A 43 22.78 -5.76 -7.88
CA GLY A 43 24.19 -6.11 -8.15
C GLY A 43 25.20 -5.12 -7.56
N SER A 44 24.75 -4.07 -6.88
CA SER A 44 25.59 -3.04 -6.25
C SER A 44 24.91 -2.38 -5.06
N GLU A 45 25.69 -1.70 -4.24
CA GLU A 45 25.17 -0.72 -3.28
C GLU A 45 24.59 0.51 -4.02
N PRO A 46 23.66 1.25 -3.41
CA PRO A 46 23.15 2.48 -4.00
C PRO A 46 24.22 3.59 -3.94
N GLU A 47 24.18 4.52 -4.90
CA GLU A 47 25.00 5.74 -4.84
C GLU A 47 24.59 6.63 -3.64
N SER A 48 23.32 6.54 -3.22
CA SER A 48 22.74 7.32 -2.13
C SER A 48 21.80 6.46 -1.30
N TRP A 49 22.15 6.27 -0.03
CA TRP A 49 21.30 5.61 0.98
C TRP A 49 20.05 6.43 1.37
N LEU A 50 19.87 7.63 0.82
CA LEU A 50 18.67 8.44 1.03
C LEU A 50 17.62 8.26 -0.08
N THR A 51 18.05 7.76 -1.24
CA THR A 51 17.21 7.69 -2.45
C THR A 51 17.27 6.34 -3.16
N GLY A 52 18.19 5.47 -2.77
CA GLY A 52 18.45 4.19 -3.41
C GLY A 52 19.04 4.30 -4.82
N VAL A 53 18.77 3.27 -5.63
CA VAL A 53 19.20 3.20 -7.04
C VAL A 53 18.17 3.92 -7.92
N VAL A 54 18.57 5.06 -8.48
CA VAL A 54 17.67 5.91 -9.29
C VAL A 54 18.25 6.10 -10.69
N VAL A 55 17.52 5.61 -11.70
CA VAL A 55 17.90 5.82 -13.11
C VAL A 55 17.61 7.26 -13.55
N GLY A 56 16.57 7.89 -13.00
CA GLY A 56 16.29 9.29 -13.26
C GLY A 56 15.04 9.80 -12.55
N VAL A 57 15.05 11.07 -12.17
CA VAL A 57 13.93 11.77 -11.54
C VAL A 57 13.23 12.65 -12.57
N ARG A 58 11.89 12.62 -12.60
CA ARG A 58 11.05 13.44 -13.49
C ARG A 58 9.86 13.99 -12.72
N THR A 59 9.30 15.08 -13.21
CA THR A 59 8.05 15.66 -12.69
C THR A 59 6.99 15.64 -13.78
N GLY A 60 5.78 15.22 -13.44
CA GLY A 60 4.69 15.06 -14.40
C GLY A 60 3.37 14.67 -13.75
N PHE A 61 2.32 14.63 -14.57
CA PHE A 61 0.98 14.22 -14.18
C PHE A 61 0.29 13.53 -15.38
N ALA A 62 -0.76 12.76 -15.11
CA ALA A 62 -1.57 12.11 -16.12
C ALA A 62 -2.21 13.14 -17.05
N LYS A 63 -2.04 12.96 -18.36
CA LYS A 63 -2.64 13.85 -19.37
C LYS A 63 -4.17 13.80 -19.36
N ASP A 64 -4.73 12.63 -19.03
CA ASP A 64 -6.16 12.45 -18.82
C ASP A 64 -6.59 13.18 -17.55
N GLU A 65 -7.51 14.13 -17.69
CA GLU A 65 -7.96 14.99 -16.60
C GLU A 65 -8.74 14.23 -15.53
N ALA A 66 -9.52 13.21 -15.91
CA ALA A 66 -10.28 12.41 -14.96
C ALA A 66 -9.33 11.58 -14.09
N ILE A 67 -8.31 10.94 -14.69
CA ILE A 67 -7.28 10.19 -13.94
C ILE A 67 -6.46 11.12 -13.06
N ARG A 68 -6.11 12.31 -13.57
CA ARG A 68 -5.36 13.30 -12.78
C ARG A 68 -6.13 13.72 -11.54
N ARG A 69 -7.42 14.05 -11.69
CA ARG A 69 -8.28 14.53 -10.59
C ARG A 69 -8.66 13.41 -9.62
N SER A 70 -8.76 12.16 -10.09
CA SER A 70 -9.05 11.02 -9.24
C SER A 70 -7.85 10.48 -8.45
N GLY A 71 -6.63 10.95 -8.73
CA GLY A 71 -5.42 10.57 -8.01
C GLY A 71 -5.17 11.41 -6.74
N ALA A 72 -4.40 10.87 -5.80
CA ALA A 72 -3.98 11.63 -4.60
C ALA A 72 -3.02 12.78 -4.93
N SER A 73 -2.43 12.77 -6.13
CA SER A 73 -1.49 13.75 -6.65
C SER A 73 -1.69 13.85 -8.17
N GLY A 74 -0.64 13.64 -8.99
CA GLY A 74 -0.73 13.75 -10.44
C GLY A 74 -1.39 12.57 -11.19
N GLY A 75 -1.89 11.54 -10.52
CA GLY A 75 -2.50 10.36 -11.18
C GLY A 75 -1.51 9.47 -11.95
N VAL A 76 -0.20 9.61 -11.71
CA VAL A 76 0.87 8.91 -12.45
C VAL A 76 0.77 7.39 -12.25
N THR A 77 0.71 6.92 -11.00
CA THR A 77 0.59 5.48 -10.68
C THR A 77 -0.59 4.86 -11.41
N THR A 78 -1.79 5.43 -11.26
CA THR A 78 -3.00 4.95 -11.94
C THR A 78 -2.82 4.90 -13.46
N ARG A 79 -2.25 5.93 -14.08
CA ARG A 79 -2.06 5.94 -15.54
C ARG A 79 -1.07 4.87 -16.01
N VAL A 80 0.00 4.63 -15.25
CA VAL A 80 0.97 3.58 -15.61
C VAL A 80 0.37 2.19 -15.45
N LEU A 81 -0.36 1.93 -14.37
CA LEU A 81 -1.07 0.64 -14.18
C LEU A 81 -2.07 0.37 -15.30
N LEU A 82 -2.86 1.39 -15.68
CA LEU A 82 -3.77 1.32 -16.82
C LEU A 82 -3.03 0.98 -18.10
N TYR A 83 -1.92 1.68 -18.38
CA TYR A 83 -1.11 1.39 -19.56
C TYR A 83 -0.59 -0.05 -19.57
N LEU A 84 -0.06 -0.56 -18.45
CA LEU A 84 0.46 -1.92 -18.34
C LEU A 84 -0.64 -2.96 -18.64
N LEU A 85 -1.85 -2.74 -18.12
CA LEU A 85 -3.00 -3.61 -18.38
C LEU A 85 -3.51 -3.50 -19.83
N GLU A 86 -3.81 -2.28 -20.31
CA GLU A 86 -4.35 -1.97 -21.65
C GLU A 86 -3.47 -2.54 -22.77
N SER A 87 -2.17 -2.62 -22.53
CA SER A 87 -1.19 -3.08 -23.51
C SER A 87 -0.80 -4.55 -23.38
N GLY A 88 -1.40 -5.30 -22.45
CA GLY A 88 -1.12 -6.72 -22.25
C GLY A 88 0.26 -7.02 -21.68
N ARG A 89 0.91 -6.04 -21.03
CA ARG A 89 2.19 -6.25 -20.33
C ARG A 89 2.00 -7.03 -19.03
N VAL A 90 0.83 -6.87 -18.42
CA VAL A 90 0.37 -7.65 -17.27
C VAL A 90 -1.06 -8.13 -17.52
N ASP A 91 -1.42 -9.23 -16.87
CA ASP A 91 -2.73 -9.85 -16.95
C ASP A 91 -3.64 -9.40 -15.79
N GLY A 92 -3.07 -8.75 -14.76
CA GLY A 92 -3.79 -8.15 -13.65
C GLY A 92 -2.93 -7.18 -12.85
N VAL A 93 -3.59 -6.36 -12.03
CA VAL A 93 -2.94 -5.34 -11.20
C VAL A 93 -3.38 -5.51 -9.75
N ILE A 94 -2.42 -5.54 -8.83
CA ILE A 94 -2.66 -5.63 -7.40
C ILE A 94 -2.61 -4.21 -6.80
N VAL A 95 -3.72 -3.77 -6.22
CA VAL A 95 -3.87 -2.42 -5.64
C VAL A 95 -4.50 -2.49 -4.24
N ALA A 96 -4.16 -1.53 -3.39
CA ALA A 96 -4.86 -1.32 -2.13
C ALA A 96 -6.21 -0.65 -2.40
N ARG A 97 -7.30 -1.17 -1.82
CA ARG A 97 -8.65 -0.60 -1.96
C ARG A 97 -9.29 -0.40 -0.59
N GLN A 98 -9.65 0.85 -0.31
CA GLN A 98 -10.47 1.22 0.86
C GLN A 98 -11.92 0.74 0.65
N GLY A 99 -12.58 0.40 1.75
CA GLY A 99 -13.99 0.02 1.74
C GLY A 99 -14.23 -1.47 1.47
N VAL A 100 -13.24 -2.33 1.74
CA VAL A 100 -13.32 -3.77 1.48
C VAL A 100 -12.79 -4.56 2.68
N PRO A 101 -13.59 -5.43 3.33
CA PRO A 101 -15.02 -5.69 3.08
C PRO A 101 -15.95 -4.64 3.69
N THR A 102 -15.47 -3.83 4.63
CA THR A 102 -16.25 -2.77 5.28
C THR A 102 -15.70 -1.38 4.93
N PRO A 103 -16.49 -0.31 5.05
CA PRO A 103 -16.06 1.07 4.76
C PRO A 103 -14.77 1.50 5.46
N LEU A 104 -14.50 0.98 6.67
CA LEU A 104 -13.33 1.32 7.49
C LEU A 104 -12.09 0.49 7.17
N GLU A 105 -12.24 -0.65 6.51
CA GLU A 105 -11.13 -1.55 6.17
C GLU A 105 -10.58 -1.27 4.77
N ALA A 106 -9.32 -1.63 4.56
CA ALA A 106 -8.70 -1.64 3.24
C ALA A 106 -7.96 -2.96 3.01
N ARG A 107 -8.00 -3.46 1.77
CA ARG A 107 -7.39 -4.74 1.38
C ARG A 107 -6.71 -4.64 0.03
N ALA A 108 -5.77 -5.55 -0.20
CA ALA A 108 -5.30 -5.82 -1.55
C ALA A 108 -6.43 -6.44 -2.38
N VAL A 109 -6.56 -5.98 -3.62
CA VAL A 109 -7.47 -6.54 -4.62
C VAL A 109 -6.72 -6.75 -5.93
N ILE A 110 -7.14 -7.76 -6.69
CA ILE A 110 -6.66 -7.99 -8.06
C ILE A 110 -7.66 -7.30 -8.99
N ALA A 111 -7.24 -6.23 -9.64
CA ALA A 111 -7.96 -5.52 -10.68
C ALA A 111 -7.56 -6.10 -12.05
N THR A 112 -8.55 -6.41 -12.88
CA THR A 112 -8.38 -6.93 -14.24
C THR A 112 -9.04 -6.04 -15.30
N THR A 113 -9.67 -4.95 -14.86
CA THR A 113 -10.30 -3.96 -15.73
C THR A 113 -9.82 -2.54 -15.41
N PRO A 114 -9.87 -1.60 -16.38
CA PRO A 114 -9.57 -0.19 -16.14
C PRO A 114 -10.38 0.43 -15.00
N ASP A 115 -11.68 0.12 -14.93
CA ASP A 115 -12.58 0.69 -13.93
C ASP A 115 -12.22 0.22 -12.51
N GLU A 116 -11.79 -1.03 -12.35
CA GLU A 116 -11.32 -1.53 -11.05
C GLU A 116 -10.03 -0.84 -10.60
N ILE A 117 -9.11 -0.52 -11.52
CA ILE A 117 -7.89 0.23 -11.21
C ILE A 117 -8.25 1.67 -10.80
N VAL A 118 -9.13 2.33 -11.53
CA VAL A 118 -9.58 3.70 -11.21
C VAL A 118 -10.34 3.73 -9.89
N ALA A 119 -11.16 2.73 -9.59
CA ALA A 119 -11.90 2.63 -8.34
C ALA A 119 -11.00 2.43 -7.10
N ALA A 120 -9.74 2.03 -7.29
CA ALA A 120 -8.73 1.92 -6.24
C ALA A 120 -7.80 3.14 -6.16
N ALA A 121 -8.04 4.19 -6.96
CA ALA A 121 -7.26 5.42 -6.88
C ALA A 121 -7.42 6.09 -5.50
N GLN A 122 -6.51 7.04 -5.22
CA GLN A 122 -6.28 7.70 -3.92
C GLN A 122 -5.37 6.93 -2.96
N SER A 123 -4.98 7.62 -1.87
CA SER A 123 -4.14 7.05 -0.81
C SER A 123 -5.01 6.39 0.26
N VAL A 124 -4.53 5.27 0.79
CA VAL A 124 -5.05 4.61 1.99
C VAL A 124 -4.06 4.86 3.12
N TYR A 125 -4.50 5.39 4.26
CA TYR A 125 -3.62 5.71 5.39
C TYR A 125 -3.74 4.75 6.58
N VAL A 126 -4.32 3.56 6.38
CA VAL A 126 -4.28 2.45 7.33
C VAL A 126 -3.36 1.34 6.81
N PRO A 127 -2.79 0.48 7.68
CA PRO A 127 -2.05 -0.70 7.24
C PRO A 127 -2.88 -1.58 6.31
N VAL A 128 -2.28 -2.02 5.21
CA VAL A 128 -2.87 -2.98 4.27
C VAL A 128 -1.89 -4.13 4.06
N SER A 129 -2.33 -5.36 4.33
CA SER A 129 -1.54 -6.59 4.14
C SER A 129 -1.42 -6.94 2.66
N MET A 130 -0.64 -6.17 1.91
CA MET A 130 -0.61 -6.28 0.45
C MET A 130 -0.13 -7.63 -0.07
N LEU A 131 0.87 -8.24 0.59
CA LEU A 131 1.45 -9.53 0.18
C LEU A 131 0.56 -10.74 0.49
N GLU A 132 -0.51 -10.58 1.29
CA GLU A 132 -1.46 -11.65 1.59
C GLU A 132 -2.18 -12.17 0.34
N ILE A 133 -2.26 -11.34 -0.72
CA ILE A 133 -2.93 -11.70 -1.97
C ILE A 133 -2.13 -12.71 -2.81
N LEU A 134 -0.82 -12.86 -2.56
CA LEU A 134 0.09 -13.62 -3.44
C LEU A 134 -0.35 -15.08 -3.68
N PRO A 135 -0.83 -15.86 -2.68
CA PRO A 135 -1.31 -17.22 -2.92
C PRO A 135 -2.55 -17.32 -3.82
N ARG A 136 -3.24 -16.19 -4.06
CA ARG A 136 -4.46 -16.15 -4.90
C ARG A 136 -4.14 -15.87 -6.37
N LEU A 137 -2.88 -15.63 -6.71
CA LEU A 137 -2.48 -15.36 -8.08
C LEU A 137 -2.56 -16.63 -8.92
N GLU A 138 -3.17 -16.52 -10.10
CA GLU A 138 -3.19 -17.61 -11.06
C GLU A 138 -1.78 -17.86 -11.62
N ALA A 139 -1.38 -19.14 -11.66
CA ALA A 139 -0.07 -19.55 -12.13
C ALA A 139 0.14 -19.20 -13.61
N GLY A 140 1.30 -18.62 -13.94
CA GLY A 140 1.69 -18.27 -15.30
C GLY A 140 1.15 -16.93 -15.80
N LYS A 141 0.38 -16.21 -14.98
CA LYS A 141 0.00 -14.82 -15.23
C LYS A 141 1.07 -13.86 -14.72
N ARG A 142 1.10 -12.66 -15.31
CA ARG A 142 1.99 -11.55 -14.97
C ARG A 142 1.19 -10.46 -14.27
N TYR A 143 1.73 -9.89 -13.21
CA TYR A 143 1.04 -8.87 -12.42
C TYR A 143 1.90 -7.61 -12.25
N ALA A 144 1.24 -6.46 -12.20
CA ALA A 144 1.80 -5.26 -11.59
C ALA A 144 1.25 -5.13 -10.17
N MET A 145 1.98 -4.48 -9.28
CA MET A 145 1.56 -4.30 -7.89
C MET A 145 1.91 -2.91 -7.38
N THR A 146 1.00 -2.28 -6.64
CA THR A 146 1.39 -1.19 -5.76
C THR A 146 1.86 -1.74 -4.43
N ALA A 147 3.00 -1.27 -3.94
CA ALA A 147 3.54 -1.70 -2.65
C ALA A 147 4.18 -0.51 -1.93
N LEU A 148 4.06 -0.47 -0.61
CA LEU A 148 4.84 0.44 0.23
C LEU A 148 6.27 -0.07 0.40
N PRO A 149 7.22 0.78 0.86
CA PRO A 149 8.64 0.44 0.89
C PRO A 149 9.00 -0.90 1.54
N ASP A 150 8.43 -1.15 2.72
CA ASP A 150 8.62 -2.41 3.46
C ASP A 150 8.06 -3.63 2.69
N GLN A 151 6.94 -3.45 2.00
CA GLN A 151 6.31 -4.47 1.18
C GLN A 151 7.09 -4.74 -0.10
N SER A 152 7.63 -3.70 -0.76
CA SER A 152 8.48 -3.84 -1.94
C SER A 152 9.75 -4.62 -1.62
N ALA A 153 10.45 -4.23 -0.54
CA ALA A 153 11.67 -4.91 -0.11
C ALA A 153 11.41 -6.38 0.23
N ALA A 154 10.33 -6.67 0.97
CA ALA A 154 9.91 -8.04 1.28
C ALA A 154 9.55 -8.83 0.01
N LEU A 155 8.82 -8.22 -0.93
CA LEU A 155 8.45 -8.86 -2.19
C LEU A 155 9.70 -9.24 -3.01
N ARG A 156 10.69 -8.35 -3.12
CA ARG A 156 11.95 -8.65 -3.84
C ARG A 156 12.72 -9.79 -3.17
N ARG A 157 12.84 -9.77 -1.84
CA ARG A 157 13.48 -10.87 -1.09
C ARG A 157 12.74 -12.20 -1.29
N MET A 158 11.41 -12.20 -1.23
CA MET A 158 10.59 -13.40 -1.47
C MET A 158 10.81 -13.95 -2.89
N ALA A 159 10.90 -13.09 -3.90
CA ALA A 159 11.18 -13.49 -5.28
C ALA A 159 12.60 -14.09 -5.44
N LEU A 160 13.61 -13.48 -4.81
CA LEU A 160 14.99 -13.98 -4.77
C LEU A 160 15.08 -15.34 -4.07
N ASP A 161 14.35 -15.53 -2.96
CA ASP A 161 14.23 -16.80 -2.23
C ASP A 161 13.48 -17.90 -2.98
N GLY A 162 12.88 -17.58 -4.13
CA GLY A 162 12.18 -18.55 -4.95
C GLY A 162 10.72 -18.78 -4.62
N PHE A 163 10.08 -17.86 -3.88
CA PHE A 163 8.65 -17.91 -3.68
C PHE A 163 7.93 -17.62 -5.01
N ALA A 164 7.41 -18.67 -5.65
CA ALA A 164 6.87 -18.61 -7.01
C ALA A 164 5.81 -17.51 -7.22
N PRO A 165 4.85 -17.28 -6.30
CA PRO A 165 3.90 -16.18 -6.48
C PRO A 165 4.52 -14.79 -6.52
N ALA A 166 5.58 -14.53 -5.75
CA ALA A 166 6.27 -13.23 -5.77
C ALA A 166 6.99 -12.98 -7.11
N ARG A 167 7.47 -14.05 -7.76
CA ARG A 167 8.10 -13.97 -9.10
C ARG A 167 7.12 -13.64 -10.23
N GLN A 168 5.81 -13.70 -9.99
CA GLN A 168 4.80 -13.28 -10.97
C GLN A 168 4.55 -11.77 -10.99
N ILE A 169 5.16 -11.03 -10.04
CA ILE A 169 5.07 -9.56 -10.01
C ILE A 169 6.20 -8.99 -10.88
N GLU A 170 5.83 -8.54 -12.07
CA GLU A 170 6.77 -7.97 -13.06
C GLU A 170 7.08 -6.50 -12.79
N TYR A 171 6.12 -5.76 -12.24
CA TYR A 171 6.25 -4.32 -12.00
C TYR A 171 5.74 -3.94 -10.61
N VAL A 172 6.56 -3.22 -9.86
CA VAL A 172 6.22 -2.67 -8.55
C VAL A 172 6.18 -1.16 -8.64
N LEU A 173 5.00 -0.57 -8.45
CA LEU A 173 4.82 0.88 -8.42
C LEU A 173 4.66 1.35 -6.97
N GLY A 174 5.65 2.07 -6.48
CA GLY A 174 5.81 2.38 -5.08
C GLY A 174 5.70 3.87 -4.78
N PRO A 175 4.63 4.35 -4.14
CA PRO A 175 4.62 5.73 -3.67
C PRO A 175 5.60 5.90 -2.51
N TYR A 176 5.99 7.15 -2.27
CA TYR A 176 6.69 7.53 -1.04
C TYR A 176 5.76 7.27 0.13
N THR A 177 6.32 6.82 1.25
CA THR A 177 5.55 6.55 2.47
C THR A 177 6.00 7.45 3.60
N GLY A 178 5.06 7.94 4.39
CA GLY A 178 5.37 8.63 5.64
C GLY A 178 4.83 7.85 6.81
N THR A 179 3.51 7.89 6.99
CA THR A 179 2.85 7.27 8.13
C THR A 179 1.58 6.54 7.71
N ALA A 180 1.35 5.42 8.38
CA ALA A 180 0.06 4.76 8.49
C ALA A 180 -0.49 4.99 9.90
N LEU A 181 -1.81 5.04 10.01
CA LEU A 181 -2.56 5.23 11.25
C LEU A 181 -3.25 3.93 11.63
N TYR A 182 -3.31 3.65 12.93
CA TYR A 182 -4.22 2.64 13.45
C TYR A 182 -5.69 3.05 13.17
N PRO A 183 -6.59 2.09 12.85
CA PRO A 183 -7.98 2.39 12.49
C PRO A 183 -8.74 3.24 13.52
N GLU A 184 -8.37 3.15 14.79
CA GLU A 184 -8.92 3.91 15.92
C GLU A 184 -8.80 5.44 15.74
N ALA A 185 -7.92 5.90 14.83
CA ALA A 185 -7.85 7.30 14.42
C ALA A 185 -9.18 7.79 13.85
N ILE A 186 -9.84 6.96 13.04
CA ILE A 186 -11.14 7.26 12.45
C ILE A 186 -12.24 7.24 13.51
N ASP A 187 -12.22 6.26 14.41
CA ASP A 187 -13.18 6.21 15.53
C ASP A 187 -13.08 7.46 16.41
N CYS A 188 -11.84 7.89 16.71
CA CYS A 188 -11.59 9.13 17.43
C CYS A 188 -12.18 10.32 16.68
N PHE A 189 -11.88 10.46 15.39
CA PHE A 189 -12.36 11.57 14.57
C PHE A 189 -13.90 11.61 14.48
N VAL A 190 -14.54 10.47 14.26
CA VAL A 190 -16.00 10.35 14.16
C VAL A 190 -16.68 10.73 15.49
N ARG A 191 -16.19 10.20 16.62
CA ARG A 191 -16.72 10.52 17.96
C ARG A 191 -16.48 11.98 18.35
N SER A 192 -15.32 12.54 18.05
CA SER A 192 -15.02 13.95 18.31
C SER A 192 -15.89 14.91 17.51
N ASN A 193 -16.49 14.45 16.41
CA ASN A 193 -17.51 15.20 15.67
C ASN A 193 -18.94 14.93 16.20
N GLY A 194 -19.13 14.19 17.29
CA GLY A 194 -20.43 13.94 17.89
C GLY A 194 -21.32 13.01 17.07
N VAL A 195 -20.74 12.09 16.28
CA VAL A 195 -21.50 10.99 15.66
C VAL A 195 -21.76 9.92 16.73
N SER A 196 -23.00 9.46 16.82
CA SER A 196 -23.40 8.40 17.75
C SER A 196 -22.79 7.06 17.36
N GLY A 197 -22.48 6.20 18.33
CA GLY A 197 -21.97 4.85 18.04
C GLY A 197 -22.92 3.95 17.23
N ASN A 198 -24.21 4.32 17.14
CA ASN A 198 -25.19 3.61 16.34
C ASN A 198 -25.32 4.15 14.89
N ASP A 199 -24.64 5.25 14.54
CA ASP A 199 -24.60 5.79 13.18
C ASP A 199 -23.29 5.36 12.52
N ALA A 200 -23.33 4.22 11.83
CA ALA A 200 -22.15 3.60 11.27
C ALA A 200 -21.55 4.41 10.10
N VAL A 201 -20.26 4.20 9.84
CA VAL A 201 -19.59 4.77 8.67
C VAL A 201 -20.01 4.00 7.42
N ALA A 202 -20.60 4.71 6.46
CA ALA A 202 -21.00 4.19 5.16
C ALA A 202 -19.89 4.31 4.10
N SER A 203 -19.07 5.36 4.18
CA SER A 203 -17.89 5.51 3.30
C SER A 203 -16.78 6.31 3.97
N LEU A 204 -15.54 6.01 3.58
CA LEU A 204 -14.32 6.68 4.05
C LEU A 204 -13.42 6.96 2.84
N ASN A 205 -13.09 8.23 2.63
CA ASN A 205 -12.13 8.69 1.63
C ASN A 205 -11.08 9.57 2.30
N TRP A 206 -9.84 9.12 2.31
CA TRP A 206 -8.75 9.85 2.96
C TRP A 206 -8.33 11.14 2.27
N ARG A 207 -8.59 11.24 0.96
CA ARG A 207 -8.10 12.29 0.06
C ARG A 207 -9.17 12.70 -0.94
N ALA A 208 -10.42 12.84 -0.48
CA ALA A 208 -11.52 13.29 -1.31
C ALA A 208 -11.28 14.70 -1.88
N GLY A 209 -11.78 14.95 -3.09
CA GLY A 209 -11.71 16.24 -3.78
C GLY A 209 -10.35 16.56 -4.42
N GLU A 210 -10.23 17.79 -4.91
CA GLU A 210 -9.03 18.29 -5.58
C GLU A 210 -7.82 18.33 -4.64
N TRP A 211 -6.62 18.14 -5.19
CA TRP A 211 -5.36 18.22 -4.44
C TRP A 211 -5.27 19.51 -3.59
N PRO A 212 -4.84 19.44 -2.32
CA PRO A 212 -4.29 18.29 -1.59
C PRO A 212 -5.36 17.37 -0.95
N GLY A 213 -6.63 17.56 -1.26
CA GLY A 213 -7.74 16.75 -0.78
C GLY A 213 -8.08 16.97 0.70
N HIS A 214 -9.06 16.21 1.17
CA HIS A 214 -9.50 16.17 2.56
C HIS A 214 -9.95 14.77 2.96
N LEU A 215 -9.90 14.47 4.25
CA LEU A 215 -10.60 13.32 4.82
C LEU A 215 -12.09 13.59 4.69
N GLU A 216 -12.83 12.66 4.10
CA GLU A 216 -14.28 12.65 4.01
C GLU A 216 -14.82 11.33 4.57
N ILE A 217 -15.81 11.43 5.44
CA ILE A 217 -16.53 10.29 6.00
C ILE A 217 -18.02 10.57 5.85
N VAL A 218 -18.74 9.62 5.26
CA VAL A 218 -20.21 9.65 5.19
C VAL A 218 -20.76 8.58 6.11
N THR A 219 -21.72 8.94 6.96
CA THR A 219 -22.41 7.99 7.84
C THR A 219 -23.69 7.45 7.21
N GLU A 220 -24.26 6.38 7.76
CA GLU A 220 -25.53 5.81 7.29
C GLU A 220 -26.71 6.79 7.40
N SER A 221 -26.70 7.69 8.38
CA SER A 221 -27.68 8.77 8.49
C SER A 221 -27.53 9.87 7.42
N GLY A 222 -26.49 9.79 6.58
CA GLY A 222 -26.18 10.77 5.55
C GLY A 222 -25.33 11.95 6.04
N ARG A 223 -24.81 11.90 7.27
CA ARG A 223 -23.94 12.95 7.78
C ARG A 223 -22.59 12.90 7.09
N VAL A 224 -22.13 14.05 6.61
CA VAL A 224 -20.83 14.18 5.94
C VAL A 224 -19.84 14.93 6.84
N LEU A 225 -18.79 14.24 7.27
CA LEU A 225 -17.68 14.82 8.03
C LEU A 225 -16.52 15.09 7.08
N ARG A 226 -15.91 16.28 7.18
CA ARG A 226 -14.76 16.66 6.36
C ARG A 226 -13.66 17.29 7.21
N SER A 227 -12.40 16.93 6.94
CA SER A 227 -11.24 17.57 7.55
C SER A 227 -10.13 17.76 6.52
N LYS A 228 -9.65 18.99 6.36
CA LYS A 228 -8.50 19.28 5.48
C LYS A 228 -7.29 18.46 5.92
N LYS A 229 -6.43 18.07 4.97
CA LYS A 229 -5.25 17.26 5.23
C LYS A 229 -4.41 17.74 6.42
N VAL A 230 -4.14 19.04 6.48
CA VAL A 230 -3.34 19.64 7.56
C VAL A 230 -3.94 19.40 8.95
N TYR A 231 -5.26 19.29 9.08
CA TYR A 231 -5.94 19.13 10.36
C TYR A 231 -6.07 17.67 10.79
N TYR A 232 -6.43 16.74 9.89
CA TYR A 232 -6.47 15.33 10.31
C TYR A 232 -5.07 14.75 10.55
N ASN A 233 -4.00 15.41 10.08
CA ASN A 233 -2.62 15.09 10.48
C ASN A 233 -2.38 15.22 12.00
N TYR A 234 -3.21 15.95 12.75
CA TYR A 234 -3.14 15.97 14.22
C TYR A 234 -3.46 14.60 14.86
N LEU A 235 -4.00 13.65 14.10
CA LEU A 235 -4.18 12.26 14.56
C LEU A 235 -2.85 11.49 14.58
N ILE A 236 -1.85 11.90 13.80
CA ILE A 236 -0.58 11.15 13.64
C ILE A 236 0.12 10.89 14.99
N PRO A 237 0.35 11.88 15.88
CA PRO A 237 1.07 11.63 17.13
C PRO A 237 0.40 10.63 18.06
N PHE A 238 -0.92 10.40 17.91
CA PHE A 238 -1.70 9.54 18.78
C PHE A 238 -1.93 8.14 18.19
N PHE A 239 -1.98 8.04 16.85
CA PHE A 239 -2.41 6.83 16.16
C PHE A 239 -1.39 6.31 15.14
N VAL A 240 -0.21 6.91 15.02
CA VAL A 240 0.85 6.39 14.14
C VAL A 240 1.21 4.95 14.50
N THR A 241 1.35 4.12 13.48
CA THR A 241 1.73 2.72 13.67
C THR A 241 3.20 2.59 14.08
N GLN A 242 3.53 1.55 14.86
CA GLN A 242 4.94 1.29 15.23
C GLN A 242 5.82 1.06 14.01
N ASN A 243 5.30 0.35 13.00
CA ASN A 243 6.00 0.13 11.74
C ASN A 243 6.40 1.44 11.05
N SER A 244 5.50 2.44 11.02
CA SER A 244 5.82 3.75 10.45
C SER A 244 6.93 4.51 11.19
N LEU A 245 7.13 4.24 12.48
CA LEU A 245 8.22 4.84 13.27
C LEU A 245 9.55 4.12 13.10
N GLN A 246 9.54 2.90 12.58
CA GLN A 246 10.71 2.03 12.44
C GLN A 246 11.16 1.88 10.98
N ASN A 247 10.29 2.20 10.02
CA ASN A 247 10.63 2.12 8.61
C ASN A 247 11.73 3.13 8.26
N MET A 248 12.78 2.64 7.61
CA MET A 248 13.95 3.41 7.19
C MET A 248 13.92 3.80 5.71
N ASP A 249 13.04 3.19 4.91
CA ASP A 249 12.88 3.47 3.49
C ASP A 249 11.66 4.39 3.28
N PHE A 250 11.95 5.64 2.95
CA PHE A 250 10.95 6.67 2.69
C PHE A 250 10.51 6.71 1.21
N VAL A 251 11.44 6.41 0.30
CA VAL A 251 11.28 6.66 -1.15
C VAL A 251 10.90 5.41 -1.95
N ASN A 252 10.78 4.26 -1.28
CA ASN A 252 10.46 2.96 -1.88
C ASN A 252 11.58 2.45 -2.79
N GLU A 253 12.75 2.24 -2.19
CA GLU A 253 14.04 1.94 -2.85
C GLU A 253 14.02 0.68 -3.73
N PHE A 254 13.04 -0.22 -3.53
CA PHE A 254 12.88 -1.48 -4.27
C PHE A 254 11.67 -1.51 -5.22
N ALA A 255 11.02 -0.35 -5.43
CA ALA A 255 10.03 -0.17 -6.48
C ALA A 255 10.68 0.14 -7.85
N ASP A 256 9.95 -0.14 -8.92
CA ASP A 256 10.37 0.19 -10.29
C ASP A 256 9.97 1.61 -10.70
N LEU A 257 8.94 2.19 -10.04
CA LEU A 257 8.45 3.56 -10.26
C LEU A 257 7.81 4.16 -9.00
#